data_AF-A0A2M7PZC0-F1
#
_entry.id   AF-A0A2M7PZC0-F1
#
_cell.length_a   1.000
_cell.length_b   1.000
_cell.length_c   1.000
_cell.angle_alpha   90.00
_cell.angle_beta   90.00
_cell.angle_gamma   90.00
#
_symmetry.space_group_name_H-M   'P 1'
#
loop_
_entity.id
_entity.type
_entity.pdbx_description
1 polymer ?
#
loop_
_entity_poly.entity_id
_entity_poly.type
_entity_poly.pdbx_seq_one_letter_code
_entity_poly.pdbx_strand_id
1 'polypeptide(L)'
;MEKISIPKTLREARKAVSAQNYVEAAMLYTSLMAQEEMADNFDIQIRHAFCVEKAGNKTQAITLYNGILIKYREIGEFGAANSVEKSIKELEHALKEERAAAKAEAERIELEKENARIEAEKAKAEKARIAKAEIERIKAEKEKARIEAEKAKAEKARIAKAEIERLRQEKELEEKIRFEKEIEEMRREEERLQKQLKKEVQDALMQEEMARTQRIMQMKAEAEKARLDRLKEKKSKEFTIKVFDDPEPANKKSKNLAQELTDEDEDEEKWNILDLSDVEEEEPEDSKEQWLG
;
A
#
# COMPACT_ATOMS: atom_id res chain seq x y z
N MET A 1 15.74 -74.77 63.25
CA MET A 1 15.20 -73.48 63.72
C MET A 1 15.69 -73.29 65.15
N GLU A 2 16.45 -72.24 65.42
CA GLU A 2 16.87 -71.93 66.79
C GLU A 2 15.63 -71.67 67.64
N LYS A 3 15.52 -72.34 68.79
CA LYS A 3 14.44 -72.07 69.74
C LYS A 3 14.66 -70.68 70.32
N ILE A 4 13.81 -69.73 69.92
CA ILE A 4 13.80 -68.37 70.48
C ILE A 4 13.49 -68.46 71.97
N SER A 5 14.34 -67.85 72.80
CA SER A 5 14.16 -67.82 74.25
C SER A 5 13.06 -66.83 74.63
N ILE A 6 11.89 -67.34 75.06
CA ILE A 6 10.72 -66.56 75.49
C ILE A 6 11.08 -65.39 76.44
N PRO A 7 11.84 -65.60 77.54
CA PRO A 7 12.13 -64.52 78.48
C PRO A 7 13.02 -63.42 77.88
N LYS A 8 13.93 -63.79 76.97
CA LYS A 8 14.81 -62.85 76.29
C LYS A 8 14.00 -61.96 75.34
N THR A 9 13.16 -62.57 74.50
CA THR A 9 12.33 -61.85 73.54
C THR A 9 11.28 -60.97 74.22
N LEU A 10 10.68 -61.41 75.34
CA LEU A 10 9.79 -60.54 76.14
C LEU A 10 10.52 -59.32 76.71
N ARG A 11 11.76 -59.49 77.18
CA ARG A 11 12.58 -58.38 77.69
C ARG A 11 12.91 -57.39 76.56
N GLU A 12 13.26 -57.90 75.40
CA GLU A 12 13.52 -57.10 74.20
C GLU A 12 12.27 -56.35 73.74
N ALA A 13 11.11 -57.02 73.67
CA ALA A 13 9.85 -56.38 73.31
C ALA A 13 9.49 -55.24 74.26
N ARG A 14 9.60 -55.45 75.58
CA ARG A 14 9.36 -54.40 76.58
C ARG A 14 10.36 -53.24 76.44
N LYS A 15 11.63 -53.55 76.19
CA LYS A 15 12.66 -52.52 75.94
C LYS A 15 12.32 -51.69 74.70
N ALA A 16 11.84 -52.33 73.62
CA ALA A 16 11.38 -51.64 72.41
C ALA A 16 10.16 -50.74 72.69
N VAL A 17 9.16 -51.22 73.45
CA VAL A 17 8.01 -50.40 73.89
C VAL A 17 8.46 -49.19 74.71
N SER A 18 9.37 -49.36 75.67
CA SER A 18 9.91 -48.26 76.47
C SER A 18 10.72 -47.27 75.63
N ALA A 19 11.37 -47.74 74.57
CA ALA A 19 12.07 -46.91 73.60
C ALA A 19 11.13 -46.28 72.54
N GLN A 20 9.80 -46.46 72.67
CA GLN A 20 8.79 -46.02 71.71
C GLN A 20 8.97 -46.62 70.29
N ASN A 21 9.75 -47.70 70.16
CA ASN A 21 9.87 -48.45 68.91
C ASN A 21 8.75 -49.48 68.78
N TYR A 22 7.54 -48.99 68.51
CA TYR A 22 6.33 -49.82 68.48
C TYR A 22 6.30 -50.81 67.31
N VAL A 23 6.97 -50.52 66.20
CA VAL A 23 7.07 -51.42 65.04
C VAL A 23 7.91 -52.65 65.41
N GLU A 24 9.10 -52.43 65.97
CA GLU A 24 9.97 -53.51 66.44
C GLU A 24 9.30 -54.32 67.56
N ALA A 25 8.65 -53.64 68.51
CA ALA A 25 7.90 -54.31 69.57
C ALA A 25 6.76 -55.19 69.02
N ALA A 26 6.00 -54.71 68.03
CA ALA A 26 4.92 -55.48 67.41
C ALA A 26 5.46 -56.75 66.71
N MET A 27 6.60 -56.64 66.01
CA MET A 27 7.27 -57.79 65.41
C MET A 27 7.72 -58.82 66.47
N LEU A 28 8.33 -58.37 67.57
CA LEU A 28 8.78 -59.25 68.65
C LEU A 28 7.59 -59.96 69.32
N TYR A 29 6.47 -59.26 69.53
CA TYR A 29 5.25 -59.89 70.04
C TYR A 29 4.60 -60.85 69.03
N THR A 30 4.67 -60.56 67.73
CA THR A 30 4.23 -61.50 66.69
C THR A 30 5.07 -62.77 66.73
N SER A 31 6.39 -62.66 66.85
CA SER A 31 7.29 -63.83 66.99
C SER A 31 7.01 -64.63 68.27
N LEU A 32 6.65 -63.96 69.37
CA LEU A 32 6.25 -64.63 70.61
C LEU A 32 4.93 -65.40 70.44
N MET A 33 3.90 -64.82 69.83
CA MET A 33 2.62 -65.50 69.60
C MET A 33 2.71 -66.67 68.61
N ALA A 34 3.76 -66.72 67.79
CA ALA A 34 4.02 -67.87 66.92
C ALA A 34 4.49 -69.13 67.69
N GLN A 35 4.86 -68.99 68.96
CA GLN A 35 5.20 -70.12 69.83
C GLN A 35 3.93 -70.65 70.50
N GLU A 36 3.72 -71.96 70.45
CA GLU A 36 2.51 -72.64 70.95
C GLU A 36 2.22 -72.30 72.43
N GLU A 37 3.26 -72.22 73.27
CA GLU A 37 3.16 -71.87 74.69
C GLU A 37 2.59 -70.45 74.95
N MET A 38 2.72 -69.55 73.96
CA MET A 38 2.35 -68.13 74.09
C MET A 38 1.22 -67.70 73.17
N ALA A 39 0.76 -68.59 72.28
CA ALA A 39 -0.29 -68.32 71.31
C ALA A 39 -1.58 -67.83 71.97
N ASP A 40 -1.95 -68.40 73.13
CA ASP A 40 -3.17 -68.07 73.87
C ASP A 40 -2.98 -67.05 75.00
N ASN A 41 -1.79 -66.46 75.14
CA ASN A 41 -1.53 -65.51 76.20
C ASN A 41 -2.17 -64.13 75.91
N PHE A 42 -3.24 -63.82 76.65
CA PHE A 42 -4.01 -62.59 76.52
C PHE A 42 -3.20 -61.30 76.71
N ASP A 43 -2.31 -61.25 77.71
CA ASP A 43 -1.49 -60.07 77.99
C ASP A 43 -0.55 -59.77 76.81
N ILE A 44 -0.04 -60.81 76.15
CA ILE A 44 0.80 -60.66 74.96
C ILE A 44 -0.01 -60.15 73.77
N GLN A 45 -1.21 -60.72 73.54
CA GLN A 45 -2.09 -60.26 72.46
C GLN A 45 -2.49 -58.78 72.63
N ILE A 46 -2.78 -58.34 73.86
CA ILE A 46 -3.13 -56.94 74.16
C ILE A 46 -1.93 -56.02 73.95
N ARG A 47 -0.74 -56.39 74.45
CA ARG A 47 0.48 -55.60 74.20
C ARG A 47 0.81 -55.52 72.72
N HIS A 48 0.60 -56.61 71.98
CA HIS A 48 0.76 -56.62 70.53
C HIS A 48 -0.21 -55.64 69.85
N ALA A 49 -1.51 -55.74 70.15
CA ALA A 49 -2.53 -54.84 69.61
C ALA A 49 -2.22 -53.37 69.90
N PHE A 50 -1.79 -53.06 71.13
CA PHE A 50 -1.34 -51.73 71.53
C PHE A 50 -0.12 -51.25 70.72
N CYS A 51 0.88 -52.11 70.49
CA CYS A 51 2.04 -51.74 69.67
C CYS A 51 1.63 -51.48 68.21
N VAL A 52 0.75 -52.31 67.65
CA VAL A 52 0.22 -52.12 66.28
C VAL A 52 -0.58 -50.81 66.16
N GLU A 53 -1.36 -50.48 67.21
CA GLU A 53 -2.07 -49.19 67.31
C GLU A 53 -1.10 -48.01 67.31
N LYS A 54 -0.09 -48.03 68.18
CA LYS A 54 0.90 -46.93 68.30
C LYS A 54 1.85 -46.85 67.10
N ALA A 55 2.03 -47.95 66.37
CA ALA A 55 2.71 -47.96 65.08
C ALA A 55 1.89 -47.31 63.94
N GLY A 56 0.64 -46.91 64.20
CA GLY A 56 -0.23 -46.22 63.22
C GLY A 56 -1.07 -47.16 62.35
N ASN A 57 -0.96 -48.49 62.51
CA ASN A 57 -1.79 -49.43 61.76
C ASN A 57 -3.13 -49.69 62.47
N LYS A 58 -3.99 -48.67 62.45
CA LYS A 58 -5.28 -48.69 63.16
C LYS A 58 -6.20 -49.82 62.70
N THR A 59 -6.22 -50.14 61.40
CA THR A 59 -7.04 -51.24 60.86
C THR A 59 -6.64 -52.58 61.46
N GLN A 60 -5.35 -52.89 61.47
CA GLN A 60 -4.85 -54.14 62.05
C GLN A 60 -5.04 -54.16 63.57
N ALA A 61 -4.85 -53.03 64.26
CA ALA A 61 -5.12 -52.92 65.70
C ALA A 61 -6.58 -53.22 66.04
N ILE A 62 -7.54 -52.67 65.29
CA ILE A 62 -8.98 -52.95 65.45
C ILE A 62 -9.26 -54.46 65.27
N THR A 63 -8.67 -55.11 64.27
CA THR A 63 -8.83 -56.56 64.08
C THR A 63 -8.31 -57.36 65.28
N LEU A 64 -7.14 -57.00 65.81
CA LEU A 64 -6.55 -57.66 66.98
C LEU A 64 -7.38 -57.43 68.24
N TYR A 65 -7.82 -56.20 68.49
CA TYR A 65 -8.68 -55.87 69.63
C TYR A 65 -10.05 -56.57 69.55
N ASN A 66 -10.64 -56.71 68.36
CA ASN A 66 -11.88 -57.48 68.19
C ASN A 66 -11.70 -58.96 68.58
N GLY A 67 -10.58 -59.57 68.20
CA GLY A 67 -10.26 -60.95 68.62
C GLY A 67 -10.11 -61.08 70.14
N ILE A 68 -9.46 -60.10 70.78
CA ILE A 68 -9.31 -60.05 72.25
C ILE A 68 -10.66 -59.82 72.93
N LEU A 69 -11.50 -58.94 72.38
CA LEU A 69 -12.83 -58.62 72.90
C LEU A 69 -13.74 -59.85 72.97
N ILE A 70 -13.77 -60.65 71.91
CA ILE A 70 -14.56 -61.90 71.85
C ILE A 70 -14.15 -62.81 73.01
N LYS A 71 -12.85 -63.05 73.15
CA LYS A 71 -12.32 -63.93 74.19
C LYS A 71 -12.57 -63.40 75.62
N TYR A 72 -12.45 -62.09 75.85
CA TYR A 72 -12.78 -61.52 77.16
C TYR A 72 -14.25 -61.70 77.53
N ARG A 73 -15.16 -61.63 76.55
CA ARG A 73 -16.58 -61.90 76.76
C ARG A 73 -16.84 -63.38 77.04
N GLU A 74 -16.14 -64.29 76.36
CA GLU A 74 -16.25 -65.74 76.60
C GLU A 74 -15.82 -66.14 78.02
N ILE A 75 -14.78 -65.50 78.57
CA ILE A 75 -14.27 -65.76 79.93
C ILE A 75 -15.13 -65.06 81.01
N GLY A 76 -16.00 -64.13 80.63
CA GLY A 76 -16.85 -63.37 81.56
C GLY A 76 -16.19 -62.12 82.17
N GLU A 77 -15.05 -61.68 81.61
CA GLU A 77 -14.30 -60.50 82.04
C GLU A 77 -14.86 -59.22 81.41
N PHE A 78 -16.10 -58.88 81.76
CA PHE A 78 -16.84 -57.78 81.12
C PHE A 78 -16.19 -56.40 81.32
N GLY A 79 -15.50 -56.17 82.44
CA GLY A 79 -14.79 -54.90 82.68
C GLY A 79 -13.66 -54.66 81.67
N ALA A 80 -12.84 -55.68 81.43
CA ALA A 80 -11.77 -55.62 80.43
C ALA A 80 -12.34 -55.54 79.00
N ALA A 81 -13.39 -56.32 78.72
CA ALA A 81 -14.10 -56.25 77.44
C ALA A 81 -14.60 -54.83 77.11
N ASN A 82 -15.24 -54.16 78.07
CA ASN A 82 -15.75 -52.80 77.88
C ASN A 82 -14.61 -51.79 77.61
N SER A 83 -13.45 -51.97 78.25
CA SER A 83 -12.28 -51.13 78.01
C SER A 83 -11.75 -51.31 76.57
N VAL A 84 -11.66 -52.55 76.09
CA VAL A 84 -11.20 -52.85 74.72
C VAL A 84 -12.22 -52.34 73.69
N GLU A 85 -13.52 -52.52 73.94
CA GLU A 85 -14.58 -51.99 73.08
C GLU A 85 -14.52 -50.47 72.95
N LYS A 86 -14.20 -49.75 74.03
CA LYS A 86 -14.00 -48.30 73.98
C LYS A 86 -12.83 -47.93 73.07
N SER A 87 -11.68 -48.61 73.21
CA SER A 87 -10.51 -48.37 72.33
C SER A 87 -10.82 -48.67 70.86
N ILE A 88 -11.58 -49.72 70.56
CA ILE A 88 -12.03 -50.03 69.19
C ILE A 88 -12.85 -48.86 68.61
N LYS A 89 -13.85 -48.37 69.36
CA LYS A 89 -14.69 -47.25 68.91
C LYS A 89 -13.90 -45.97 68.65
N GLU A 90 -12.92 -45.67 69.51
CA GLU A 90 -12.02 -44.52 69.34
C GLU A 90 -11.17 -44.66 68.06
N LEU A 91 -10.63 -45.86 67.79
CA LEU A 91 -9.86 -46.13 66.58
C LEU A 91 -10.70 -46.08 65.31
N GLU A 92 -11.91 -46.62 65.34
CA GLU A 92 -12.86 -46.55 64.22
C GLU A 92 -13.25 -45.11 63.89
N HIS A 93 -13.50 -44.30 64.92
CA HIS A 93 -13.78 -42.88 64.75
C HIS A 93 -12.60 -42.15 64.11
N ALA A 94 -11.39 -42.34 64.64
CA ALA A 94 -10.18 -41.73 64.11
C ALA A 94 -9.92 -42.13 62.64
N LEU A 95 -10.14 -43.41 62.28
CA LEU A 95 -10.00 -43.89 60.91
C LEU A 95 -11.03 -43.26 59.97
N LYS A 96 -12.26 -43.06 60.45
CA LYS A 96 -13.33 -42.40 59.68
C LYS A 96 -13.00 -40.92 59.42
N GLU A 97 -12.48 -40.21 60.42
CA GLU A 97 -12.05 -38.81 60.26
C GLU A 97 -10.87 -38.67 59.29
N GLU A 98 -9.86 -39.54 59.39
CA GLU A 98 -8.73 -39.54 58.45
C GLU A 98 -9.18 -39.79 57.01
N ARG A 99 -10.09 -40.73 56.79
CA ARG A 99 -10.66 -40.99 55.46
C ARG A 99 -11.48 -39.81 54.95
N ALA A 100 -12.25 -39.15 55.81
CA ALA A 100 -13.02 -37.98 55.43
C ALA A 100 -12.11 -36.80 55.08
N ALA A 101 -11.04 -36.56 55.86
CA ALA A 101 -10.04 -35.55 55.60
C ALA A 101 -9.29 -35.82 54.28
N ALA A 102 -8.84 -37.05 54.06
CA ALA A 102 -8.16 -37.44 52.82
C ALA A 102 -9.05 -37.26 51.59
N LYS A 103 -10.35 -37.59 51.70
CA LYS A 103 -11.32 -37.37 50.62
C LYS A 103 -11.53 -35.87 50.34
N ALA A 104 -11.67 -35.06 51.38
CA ALA A 104 -11.84 -33.62 51.23
C ALA A 104 -10.58 -32.95 50.63
N GLU A 105 -9.39 -33.40 51.00
CA GLU A 105 -8.14 -32.92 50.42
C GLU A 105 -8.02 -33.31 48.94
N ALA A 106 -8.37 -34.55 48.58
CA ALA A 106 -8.38 -34.99 47.19
C ALA A 106 -9.35 -34.15 46.33
N GLU A 107 -10.56 -33.88 46.83
CA GLU A 107 -11.55 -33.03 46.16
C GLU A 107 -11.05 -31.59 45.98
N ARG A 108 -10.39 -31.02 47.00
CA ARG A 108 -9.77 -29.69 46.89
C ARG A 108 -8.67 -29.65 45.82
N ILE A 109 -7.81 -30.67 45.76
CA ILE A 109 -6.75 -30.77 44.75
C ILE A 109 -7.36 -30.91 43.35
N GLU A 110 -8.44 -31.66 43.20
CA GLU A 110 -9.14 -31.82 41.91
C GLU A 110 -9.76 -30.48 41.46
N LEU A 111 -10.44 -29.77 42.37
CA LEU A 111 -11.00 -28.44 42.09
C LEU A 111 -9.91 -27.42 41.70
N GLU A 112 -8.78 -27.44 42.40
CA GLU A 112 -7.64 -26.57 42.10
C GLU A 112 -7.06 -26.85 40.71
N LYS A 113 -6.92 -28.14 40.34
CA LYS A 113 -6.49 -28.54 38.99
C LYS A 113 -7.46 -28.08 37.91
N GLU A 114 -8.76 -28.20 38.15
CA GLU A 114 -9.77 -27.75 37.19
C GLU A 114 -9.75 -26.22 37.04
N ASN A 115 -9.64 -25.48 38.14
CA ASN A 115 -9.52 -24.02 38.10
C ASN A 115 -8.26 -23.58 37.33
N ALA A 116 -7.12 -24.23 37.58
CA ALA A 116 -5.88 -23.96 36.85
C ALA A 116 -6.02 -24.25 35.33
N ARG A 117 -6.79 -25.29 34.95
CA ARG A 117 -7.09 -25.59 33.54
C ARG A 117 -7.93 -24.48 32.90
N ILE A 118 -8.98 -24.03 33.59
CA ILE A 118 -9.85 -22.95 33.13
C ILE A 118 -9.07 -21.64 32.97
N GLU A 119 -8.20 -21.29 33.91
CA GLU A 119 -7.36 -20.10 33.82
C GLU A 119 -6.38 -20.18 32.64
N ALA A 120 -5.73 -21.33 32.45
CA ALA A 120 -4.84 -21.56 31.32
C ALA A 120 -5.57 -21.45 29.96
N GLU A 121 -6.82 -21.92 29.88
CA GLU A 121 -7.65 -21.80 28.69
C GLU A 121 -8.05 -20.35 28.42
N LYS A 122 -8.50 -19.61 29.44
CA LYS A 122 -8.81 -18.17 29.33
C LYS A 122 -7.60 -17.37 28.85
N ALA A 123 -6.41 -17.64 29.40
CA ALA A 123 -5.17 -16.97 28.98
C ALA A 123 -4.81 -17.28 27.51
N LYS A 124 -5.05 -18.51 27.03
CA LYS A 124 -4.85 -18.87 25.61
C LYS A 124 -5.85 -18.15 24.70
N ALA A 125 -7.12 -18.10 25.09
CA ALA A 125 -8.17 -17.40 24.34
C ALA A 125 -7.88 -15.90 24.22
N GLU A 126 -7.41 -15.27 25.29
CA GLU A 126 -7.04 -13.85 25.28
C GLU A 126 -5.84 -13.58 24.37
N LYS A 127 -4.78 -14.39 24.44
CA LYS A 127 -3.63 -14.28 23.54
C LYS A 127 -4.04 -14.43 22.07
N ALA A 128 -4.95 -15.36 21.76
CA ALA A 128 -5.47 -15.52 20.41
C ALA A 128 -6.28 -14.30 19.93
N ARG A 129 -7.05 -13.66 20.83
CA ARG A 129 -7.78 -12.44 20.51
C ARG A 129 -6.84 -11.27 20.20
N ILE A 130 -5.80 -11.08 21.02
CA ILE A 130 -4.78 -10.04 20.81
C ILE A 130 -4.05 -10.26 19.48
N ALA A 131 -3.62 -11.49 19.20
CA ALA A 131 -2.94 -11.82 17.95
C ALA A 131 -3.83 -11.55 16.70
N LYS A 132 -5.13 -11.89 16.77
CA LYS A 132 -6.08 -11.58 15.68
C LYS A 132 -6.21 -10.06 15.45
N ALA A 133 -6.34 -9.28 16.53
CA ALA A 133 -6.44 -7.83 16.43
C ALA A 133 -5.16 -7.19 15.85
N GLU A 134 -3.98 -7.70 16.20
CA GLU A 134 -2.72 -7.21 15.65
C GLU A 134 -2.57 -7.51 14.16
N ILE A 135 -2.95 -8.72 13.72
CA ILE A 135 -2.98 -9.08 12.30
C ILE A 135 -3.90 -8.14 11.52
N GLU A 136 -5.08 -7.82 12.06
CA GLU A 136 -6.02 -6.90 11.43
C GLU A 136 -5.45 -5.47 11.34
N ARG A 137 -4.81 -4.97 12.39
CA ARG A 137 -4.12 -3.67 12.38
C ARG A 137 -3.03 -3.61 11.30
N ILE A 138 -2.21 -4.65 11.19
CA ILE A 138 -1.14 -4.74 10.17
C ILE A 138 -1.74 -4.76 8.75
N LYS A 139 -2.86 -5.47 8.55
CA LYS A 139 -3.55 -5.47 7.24
C LYS A 139 -4.08 -4.07 6.89
N ALA A 140 -4.72 -3.39 7.83
CA ALA A 140 -5.23 -2.03 7.62
C ALA A 140 -4.10 -1.02 7.34
N GLU A 141 -2.97 -1.16 8.02
CA GLU A 141 -1.79 -0.31 7.80
C GLU A 141 -1.16 -0.54 6.42
N LYS A 142 -1.02 -1.81 6.00
CA LYS A 142 -0.54 -2.15 4.65
C LYS A 142 -1.46 -1.60 3.56
N GLU A 143 -2.76 -1.64 3.77
CA GLU A 143 -3.73 -1.09 2.82
C GLU A 143 -3.63 0.44 2.72
N LYS A 144 -3.50 1.13 3.86
CA LYS A 144 -3.25 2.58 3.88
C LYS A 144 -1.98 2.95 3.13
N ALA A 145 -0.88 2.23 3.38
CA ALA A 145 0.38 2.46 2.69
C ALA A 145 0.28 2.22 1.17
N ARG A 146 -0.52 1.23 0.73
CA ARG A 146 -0.80 0.98 -0.68
C ARG A 146 -1.53 2.15 -1.33
N ILE A 147 -2.59 2.64 -0.69
CA ILE A 147 -3.38 3.79 -1.18
C ILE A 147 -2.51 5.05 -1.26
N GLU A 148 -1.68 5.30 -0.25
CA GLU A 148 -0.77 6.45 -0.24
C GLU A 148 0.28 6.37 -1.36
N ALA A 149 0.88 5.19 -1.58
CA ALA A 149 1.82 4.98 -2.67
C ALA A 149 1.16 5.16 -4.05
N GLU A 150 -0.10 4.75 -4.21
CA GLU A 150 -0.86 4.94 -5.44
C GLU A 150 -1.17 6.42 -5.69
N LYS A 151 -1.61 7.16 -4.66
CA LYS A 151 -1.81 8.61 -4.75
C LYS A 151 -0.53 9.35 -5.14
N ALA A 152 0.60 8.99 -4.54
CA ALA A 152 1.90 9.59 -4.87
C ALA A 152 2.31 9.30 -6.33
N LYS A 153 2.02 8.09 -6.86
CA LYS A 153 2.24 7.76 -8.27
C LYS A 153 1.35 8.58 -9.20
N ALA A 154 0.06 8.71 -8.87
CA ALA A 154 -0.88 9.50 -9.66
C ALA A 154 -0.49 10.99 -9.68
N GLU A 155 -0.05 11.54 -8.54
CA GLU A 155 0.43 12.91 -8.45
C GLU A 155 1.70 13.13 -9.29
N LYS A 156 2.68 12.23 -9.21
CA LYS A 156 3.88 12.29 -10.06
C LYS A 156 3.53 12.23 -11.55
N ALA A 157 2.58 11.39 -11.94
CA ALA A 157 2.12 11.31 -13.33
C ALA A 157 1.44 12.62 -13.79
N ARG A 158 0.64 13.25 -12.91
CA ARG A 158 0.01 14.55 -13.19
C ARG A 158 1.06 15.66 -13.37
N ILE A 159 2.06 15.71 -12.50
CA ILE A 159 3.17 16.67 -12.61
C ILE A 159 3.94 16.46 -13.92
N ALA A 160 4.29 15.22 -14.25
CA ALA A 160 5.00 14.91 -15.49
C ALA A 160 4.20 15.30 -16.74
N LYS A 161 2.88 15.06 -16.77
CA LYS A 161 2.01 15.51 -17.87
C LYS A 161 2.00 17.03 -17.99
N ALA A 162 1.89 17.75 -16.87
CA ALA A 162 1.91 19.21 -16.87
C ALA A 162 3.26 19.77 -17.36
N GLU A 163 4.37 19.14 -16.99
CA GLU A 163 5.71 19.53 -17.46
C GLU A 163 5.90 19.31 -18.96
N ILE A 164 5.45 18.17 -19.49
CA ILE A 164 5.45 17.89 -20.94
C ILE A 164 4.64 18.95 -21.70
N GLU A 165 3.48 19.33 -21.17
CA GLU A 165 2.63 20.34 -21.79
C GLU A 165 3.28 21.73 -21.78
N ARG A 166 3.92 22.12 -20.68
CA ARG A 166 4.69 23.37 -20.61
C ARG A 166 5.83 23.40 -21.63
N LEU A 167 6.57 22.30 -21.78
CA LEU A 167 7.65 22.19 -22.77
C LEU A 167 7.13 22.25 -24.22
N ARG A 168 5.92 21.73 -24.49
CA ARG A 168 5.27 21.89 -25.80
C ARG A 168 4.93 23.35 -26.08
N GLN A 169 4.30 24.03 -25.14
CA GLN A 169 3.94 25.45 -25.27
C GLN A 169 5.18 26.33 -25.45
N GLU A 170 6.27 26.04 -24.73
CA GLU A 170 7.54 26.74 -24.88
C GLU A 170 8.12 26.58 -26.30
N LYS A 171 8.15 25.34 -26.82
CA LYS A 171 8.61 25.09 -28.20
C LYS A 171 7.75 25.79 -29.25
N GLU A 172 6.43 25.80 -29.07
CA GLU A 172 5.52 26.50 -30.00
C GLU A 172 5.77 28.02 -29.98
N LEU A 173 6.04 28.59 -28.80
CA LEU A 173 6.42 30.00 -28.68
C LEU A 173 7.78 30.29 -29.33
N GLU A 174 8.77 29.42 -29.14
CA GLU A 174 10.08 29.54 -29.80
C GLU A 174 9.94 29.50 -31.33
N GLU A 175 9.13 28.58 -31.86
CA GLU A 175 8.85 28.49 -33.29
C GLU A 175 8.13 29.75 -33.80
N LYS A 176 7.13 30.26 -33.09
CA LYS A 176 6.45 31.52 -33.43
C LYS A 176 7.42 32.70 -33.48
N ILE A 177 8.30 32.83 -32.47
CA ILE A 177 9.32 33.88 -32.43
C ILE A 177 10.29 33.75 -33.62
N ARG A 178 10.66 32.51 -33.99
CA ARG A 178 11.52 32.26 -35.15
C ARG A 178 10.84 32.67 -36.46
N PHE A 179 9.58 32.26 -36.68
CA PHE A 179 8.82 32.65 -37.86
C PHE A 179 8.61 34.17 -37.93
N GLU A 180 8.32 34.84 -36.81
CA GLU A 180 8.15 36.29 -36.78
C GLU A 180 9.45 37.02 -37.16
N LYS A 181 10.61 36.54 -36.71
CA LYS A 181 11.92 37.08 -37.13
C LYS A 181 12.16 36.90 -38.62
N GLU A 182 11.80 35.75 -39.19
CA GLU A 182 11.94 35.47 -40.62
C GLU A 182 11.03 36.38 -41.46
N ILE A 183 9.78 36.60 -41.04
CA ILE A 183 8.86 37.56 -41.67
C ILE A 183 9.43 38.98 -41.64
N GLU A 184 9.99 39.39 -40.51
CA GLU A 184 10.58 40.70 -40.36
C GLU A 184 11.85 40.88 -41.22
N GLU A 185 12.66 39.82 -41.39
CA GLU A 185 13.79 39.83 -42.32
C GLU A 185 13.33 39.94 -43.79
N MET A 186 12.30 39.17 -44.18
CA MET A 186 11.70 39.27 -45.51
C MET A 186 11.16 40.69 -45.78
N ARG A 187 10.47 41.31 -44.81
CA ARG A 187 10.00 42.70 -44.93
C ARG A 187 11.13 43.70 -45.15
N ARG A 188 12.26 43.53 -44.43
CA ARG A 188 13.44 44.39 -44.63
C ARG A 188 14.08 44.19 -46.00
N GLU A 189 14.10 42.96 -46.50
CA GLU A 189 14.60 42.66 -47.84
C GLU A 189 13.69 43.26 -48.92
N GLU A 190 12.37 43.11 -48.77
CA GLU A 190 11.38 43.74 -49.64
C GLU A 190 11.56 45.27 -49.66
N GLU A 191 11.72 45.92 -48.51
CA GLU A 191 11.96 47.36 -48.44
C GLU A 191 13.26 47.77 -49.15
N ARG A 192 14.32 46.96 -49.04
CA ARG A 192 15.59 47.18 -49.77
C ARG A 192 15.40 47.08 -51.28
N LEU A 193 14.69 46.04 -51.74
CA LEU A 193 14.39 45.85 -53.15
C LEU A 193 13.50 46.97 -53.69
N GLN A 194 12.48 47.40 -52.95
CA GLN A 194 11.65 48.54 -53.32
C GLN A 194 12.47 49.84 -53.44
N LYS A 195 13.43 50.06 -52.53
CA LYS A 195 14.35 51.21 -52.62
C LYS A 195 15.26 51.13 -53.84
N GLN A 196 15.80 49.94 -54.15
CA GLN A 196 16.61 49.72 -55.35
C GLN A 196 15.81 49.97 -56.63
N LEU A 197 14.61 49.38 -56.73
CA LEU A 197 13.71 49.56 -57.87
C LEU A 197 13.35 51.03 -58.07
N LYS A 198 13.00 51.76 -57.00
CA LYS A 198 12.73 53.21 -57.09
C LYS A 198 13.92 53.99 -57.64
N LYS A 199 15.14 53.64 -57.22
CA LYS A 199 16.35 54.27 -57.71
C LYS A 199 16.60 53.94 -59.18
N GLU A 200 16.46 52.68 -59.60
CA GLU A 200 16.61 52.25 -60.99
C GLU A 200 15.57 52.92 -61.91
N VAL A 201 14.32 53.01 -61.47
CA VAL A 201 13.26 53.73 -62.21
C VAL A 201 13.61 55.21 -62.35
N GLN A 202 14.12 55.84 -61.29
CA GLN A 202 14.56 57.24 -61.33
C GLN A 202 15.76 57.45 -62.26
N ASP A 203 16.75 56.55 -62.21
CA ASP A 203 17.93 56.57 -63.08
C ASP A 203 17.52 56.35 -64.56
N ALA A 204 16.58 55.43 -64.83
CA ALA A 204 16.03 55.17 -66.16
C ALA A 204 15.25 56.37 -66.70
N LEU A 205 14.43 57.02 -65.87
CA LEU A 205 13.71 58.24 -66.22
C LEU A 205 14.68 59.37 -66.58
N MET A 206 15.75 59.56 -65.79
CA MET A 206 16.79 60.54 -66.09
C MET A 206 17.53 60.22 -67.39
N GLN A 207 17.83 58.94 -67.66
CA GLN A 207 18.41 58.52 -68.94
C GLN A 207 17.47 58.77 -70.12
N GLU A 208 16.17 58.52 -69.97
CA GLU A 208 15.17 58.79 -71.00
C GLU A 208 15.05 60.30 -71.29
N GLU A 209 15.07 61.15 -70.26
CA GLU A 209 15.08 62.61 -70.43
C GLU A 209 16.36 63.10 -71.13
N MET A 210 17.53 62.55 -70.76
CA MET A 210 18.79 62.82 -71.47
C MET A 210 18.73 62.36 -72.93
N ALA A 211 18.19 61.18 -73.21
CA ALA A 211 18.02 60.69 -74.57
C ALA A 211 17.03 61.56 -75.37
N ARG A 212 15.93 62.00 -74.74
CA ARG A 212 14.93 62.89 -75.35
C ARG A 212 15.53 64.25 -75.69
N THR A 213 16.33 64.84 -74.80
CA THR A 213 17.02 66.11 -75.05
C THR A 213 18.06 65.98 -76.16
N GLN A 214 18.82 64.88 -76.20
CA GLN A 214 19.72 64.57 -77.32
C GLN A 214 18.99 64.42 -78.65
N ARG A 215 17.85 63.70 -78.70
CA ARG A 215 17.01 63.60 -79.90
C ARG A 215 16.50 64.96 -80.35
N ILE A 216 16.07 65.83 -79.43
CA ILE A 216 15.65 67.20 -79.75
C ILE A 216 16.83 68.00 -80.32
N MET A 217 18.03 67.89 -79.75
CA MET A 217 19.23 68.56 -80.27
C MET A 217 19.60 68.06 -81.67
N GLN A 218 19.57 66.75 -81.90
CA GLN A 218 19.81 66.14 -83.21
C GLN A 218 18.77 66.61 -84.24
N MET A 219 17.48 66.58 -83.90
CA MET A 219 16.41 67.10 -84.79
C MET A 219 16.62 68.59 -85.10
N LYS A 220 17.04 69.42 -84.13
CA LYS A 220 17.36 70.83 -84.37
C LYS A 220 18.56 70.98 -85.32
N ALA A 221 19.63 70.20 -85.11
CA ALA A 221 20.81 70.22 -85.97
C ALA A 221 20.50 69.73 -87.39
N GLU A 222 19.68 68.68 -87.53
CA GLU A 222 19.18 68.20 -88.83
C GLU A 222 18.28 69.22 -89.50
N ALA A 223 17.37 69.86 -88.77
CA ALA A 223 16.52 70.94 -89.29
C ALA A 223 17.36 72.16 -89.73
N GLU A 224 18.42 72.49 -88.99
CA GLU A 224 19.38 73.55 -89.36
C GLU A 224 20.17 73.16 -90.60
N LYS A 225 20.68 71.93 -90.68
CA LYS A 225 21.34 71.38 -91.87
C LYS A 225 20.42 71.43 -93.08
N ALA A 226 19.16 71.00 -92.92
CA ALA A 226 18.14 71.07 -93.96
C ALA A 226 17.82 72.53 -94.36
N ARG A 227 17.83 73.47 -93.41
CA ARG A 227 17.66 74.91 -93.69
C ARG A 227 18.85 75.46 -94.48
N LEU A 228 20.07 75.07 -94.14
CA LEU A 228 21.29 75.42 -94.87
C LEU A 228 21.29 74.83 -96.28
N ASP A 229 20.86 73.58 -96.44
CA ASP A 229 20.76 72.93 -97.75
C ASP A 229 19.66 73.58 -98.59
N ARG A 230 18.50 73.95 -98.02
CA ARG A 230 17.49 74.78 -98.70
C ARG A 230 18.01 76.18 -99.05
N LEU A 231 18.87 76.78 -98.24
CA LEU A 231 19.52 78.07 -98.55
C LEU A 231 20.53 77.92 -99.69
N LYS A 232 21.28 76.81 -99.76
CA LYS A 232 22.14 76.48 -100.91
C LYS A 232 21.31 76.21 -102.16
N GLU A 233 20.18 75.52 -102.02
CA GLU A 233 19.24 75.27 -103.11
C GLU A 233 18.57 76.57 -103.59
N LYS A 234 18.21 77.48 -102.67
CA LYS A 234 17.73 78.83 -103.01
C LYS A 234 18.80 79.70 -103.66
N LYS A 235 20.07 79.63 -103.23
CA LYS A 235 21.20 80.28 -103.92
C LYS A 235 21.47 79.66 -105.30
N SER A 236 21.25 78.36 -105.45
CA SER A 236 21.28 77.66 -106.75
C SER A 236 20.12 78.08 -107.65
N LYS A 237 18.94 78.36 -107.07
CA LYS A 237 17.72 78.82 -107.77
C LYS A 237 17.62 80.34 -107.96
N GLU A 238 18.44 81.15 -107.30
CA GLU A 238 18.59 82.60 -107.57
C GLU A 238 19.40 82.90 -108.85
N PHE A 239 20.01 81.86 -109.44
CA PHE A 239 20.40 81.86 -110.85
C PHE A 239 19.25 81.19 -111.62
N THR A 240 18.55 81.96 -112.45
CA THR A 240 17.49 81.54 -113.41
C THR A 240 16.04 81.64 -112.92
N ILE A 241 15.50 82.86 -113.03
CA ILE A 241 14.07 83.15 -113.23
C ILE A 241 13.67 82.85 -114.68
N LYS A 242 12.56 82.12 -114.85
CA LYS A 242 11.41 82.25 -115.80
C LYS A 242 10.74 80.85 -115.92
N VAL A 243 9.43 80.58 -115.84
CA VAL A 243 8.16 81.33 -115.97
C VAL A 243 6.98 80.35 -115.68
N PHE A 244 5.84 80.84 -115.14
CA PHE A 244 4.42 80.33 -115.21
C PHE A 244 4.05 78.95 -114.58
N ASP A 245 2.85 78.65 -114.05
CA ASP A 245 1.55 79.33 -113.82
C ASP A 245 0.70 78.47 -112.83
N ASP A 246 -0.31 79.09 -112.21
CA ASP A 246 -1.41 78.61 -111.30
C ASP A 246 -2.24 77.37 -111.77
N PRO A 247 -3.25 76.79 -111.02
CA PRO A 247 -3.97 77.29 -109.82
C PRO A 247 -4.32 76.26 -108.69
N GLU A 248 -4.81 76.82 -107.58
CA GLU A 248 -5.75 76.31 -106.54
C GLU A 248 -6.88 75.33 -107.01
N PRO A 249 -7.68 74.62 -106.15
CA PRO A 249 -8.16 75.08 -104.82
C PRO A 249 -8.45 74.02 -103.70
N ALA A 250 -8.68 74.55 -102.49
CA ALA A 250 -9.68 74.16 -101.48
C ALA A 250 -9.79 72.70 -100.95
N ASN A 251 -9.83 72.54 -99.62
CA ASN A 251 -11.07 72.54 -98.81
C ASN A 251 -11.02 71.61 -97.57
N LYS A 252 -11.51 72.15 -96.44
CA LYS A 252 -12.34 71.50 -95.40
C LYS A 252 -11.76 70.46 -94.42
N LYS A 253 -11.84 70.89 -93.14
CA LYS A 253 -12.60 70.29 -92.01
C LYS A 253 -12.29 68.84 -91.60
N SER A 254 -11.89 68.67 -90.34
CA SER A 254 -12.65 67.98 -89.26
C SER A 254 -11.78 67.96 -87.99
N LYS A 255 -12.25 68.48 -86.84
CA LYS A 255 -13.13 67.84 -85.83
C LYS A 255 -12.42 66.66 -85.15
N ASN A 256 -12.18 66.76 -83.83
CA ASN A 256 -12.92 66.05 -82.76
C ASN A 256 -12.63 64.54 -82.78
N LEU A 257 -12.45 63.80 -81.71
CA LEU A 257 -13.16 63.64 -80.43
C LEU A 257 -12.30 62.55 -79.72
N ALA A 258 -11.96 62.64 -78.44
CA ALA A 258 -12.63 61.97 -77.32
C ALA A 258 -12.88 60.45 -77.47
N GLN A 259 -12.94 59.83 -76.28
CA GLN A 259 -13.52 58.52 -75.94
C GLN A 259 -12.55 57.34 -76.04
N GLU A 260 -12.18 56.72 -74.90
CA GLU A 260 -12.96 55.96 -73.88
C GLU A 260 -12.76 54.47 -74.13
N LEU A 261 -13.01 53.71 -73.06
CA LEU A 261 -12.96 52.25 -72.85
C LEU A 261 -11.73 51.88 -72.00
N THR A 262 -11.85 51.65 -70.68
CA THR A 262 -12.69 50.64 -69.97
C THR A 262 -12.42 49.25 -70.58
N ASP A 263 -12.03 48.25 -69.81
CA ASP A 263 -12.79 47.51 -68.80
C ASP A 263 -11.76 46.86 -67.84
N GLU A 264 -11.94 46.93 -66.52
CA GLU A 264 -12.55 45.85 -65.72
C GLU A 264 -11.93 44.49 -66.01
N ASP A 265 -11.15 43.98 -65.05
CA ASP A 265 -11.27 42.59 -64.59
C ASP A 265 -10.77 42.54 -63.15
N GLU A 266 -11.76 42.61 -62.26
CA GLU A 266 -11.71 42.20 -60.87
C GLU A 266 -11.53 40.67 -60.83
N ASP A 267 -10.38 40.19 -60.37
CA ASP A 267 -10.26 38.82 -59.86
C ASP A 267 -9.89 38.91 -58.38
N GLU A 268 -10.92 39.18 -57.57
CA GLU A 268 -10.92 38.88 -56.14
C GLU A 268 -10.93 37.35 -55.97
N GLU A 269 -9.74 36.78 -55.80
CA GLU A 269 -9.59 35.41 -55.31
C GLU A 269 -10.12 35.31 -53.86
N LYS A 270 -11.41 35.01 -53.74
CA LYS A 270 -12.03 34.45 -52.54
C LYS A 270 -11.39 33.10 -52.25
N TRP A 271 -10.45 33.10 -51.31
CA TRP A 271 -10.12 31.91 -50.55
C TRP A 271 -10.48 32.07 -49.08
N ASN A 272 -11.20 31.05 -48.61
CA ASN A 272 -11.38 30.59 -47.24
C ASN A 272 -12.42 31.31 -46.38
N ILE A 273 -13.42 30.53 -45.94
CA ILE A 273 -13.39 29.90 -44.61
C ILE A 273 -14.18 28.59 -44.74
N LEU A 274 -13.48 27.46 -44.64
CA LEU A 274 -14.10 26.17 -44.35
C LEU A 274 -14.44 26.21 -42.86
N ASP A 275 -15.73 26.31 -42.55
CA ASP A 275 -16.25 26.15 -41.20
C ASP A 275 -16.20 24.66 -40.86
N LEU A 276 -15.25 24.28 -40.01
CA LEU A 276 -15.05 22.93 -39.48
C LEU A 276 -15.39 22.88 -37.98
N SER A 277 -16.47 23.54 -37.58
CA SER A 277 -17.19 23.17 -36.35
C SER A 277 -18.37 22.29 -36.73
N ASP A 278 -18.21 20.98 -36.60
CA ASP A 278 -19.21 20.03 -36.09
C ASP A 278 -18.72 18.59 -36.35
N VAL A 279 -17.74 18.19 -35.55
CA VAL A 279 -17.48 16.77 -35.26
C VAL A 279 -17.96 16.57 -33.83
N GLU A 280 -19.25 16.30 -33.69
CA GLU A 280 -19.82 15.73 -32.47
C GLU A 280 -19.32 14.28 -32.36
N GLU A 281 -18.23 14.13 -31.63
CA GLU A 281 -17.73 12.86 -31.12
C GLU A 281 -18.38 12.66 -29.74
N GLU A 282 -19.55 12.00 -29.67
CA GLU A 282 -20.07 11.47 -28.41
C GLU A 282 -20.32 9.96 -28.49
N GLU A 283 -19.99 9.32 -27.38
CA GLU A 283 -19.36 8.02 -27.24
C GLU A 283 -20.32 6.81 -27.39
N PRO A 284 -19.79 5.60 -27.66
CA PRO A 284 -20.57 4.37 -27.56
C PRO A 284 -20.81 3.99 -26.10
N GLU A 285 -22.07 3.97 -25.68
CA GLU A 285 -22.52 3.29 -24.45
C GLU A 285 -22.41 1.77 -24.66
N ASP A 286 -21.24 1.22 -24.37
CA ASP A 286 -21.04 -0.22 -24.25
C ASP A 286 -20.88 -0.61 -22.78
N SER A 287 -21.91 -1.30 -22.29
CA SER A 287 -21.81 -2.53 -21.50
C SER A 287 -20.68 -2.64 -20.47
N LYS A 288 -21.06 -2.66 -19.18
CA LYS A 288 -20.58 -3.61 -18.15
C LYS A 288 -21.47 -3.52 -16.92
N GLU A 289 -22.26 -4.56 -16.64
CA GLU A 289 -21.89 -5.66 -15.73
C GLU A 289 -21.74 -5.17 -14.28
N GLN A 290 -22.75 -5.44 -13.45
CA GLN A 290 -22.80 -6.58 -12.51
C GLN A 290 -22.08 -6.33 -11.16
N TRP A 291 -22.69 -6.90 -10.12
CA TRP A 291 -22.18 -7.18 -8.75
C TRP A 291 -22.29 -6.07 -7.70
N LEU A 292 -23.28 -6.23 -6.82
CA LEU A 292 -23.17 -6.30 -5.34
C LEU A 292 -24.55 -6.83 -4.85
N GLY A 293 -24.71 -8.02 -4.27
CA GLY A 293 -23.76 -8.80 -3.48
C GLY A 293 -23.81 -8.34 -2.04
#